data_AF-A0A544XFL6-F1
#
_entry.id   AF-A0A544XFL6-F1
#
_cell.length_a   1.000
_cell.length_b   1.000
_cell.length_c   1.000
_cell.angle_alpha   90.00
_cell.angle_beta   90.00
_cell.angle_gamma   90.00
#
_symmetry.space_group_name_H-M   'P 1'
#
loop_
_entity.id
_entity.type
_entity.pdbx_description
1 polymer ?
#
loop_
_entity_poly.entity_id
_entity_poly.type
_entity_poly.pdbx_seq_one_letter_code
_entity_poly.pdbx_strand_id
1 'polypeptide(L)'
;MIITFPPKRPSRSSTSESGISGRSSPREESGGFHKSSITRLLACLATALAVTAGLFVVQAPAASAAGITTDLGITSGGDVVAGGGKAFIAGDDQLLVVNANGTRNAGFSLPGIQGLAITPDGTRLYVALRDLNEIMELDTATLDTTREISLAEYPCPTNLALSGRWLWVGYGCDQWDGGVVGIDMASGHRSRLIRVAATYASPKVAAAGNTLVVGDALSPATLSVYDVNAFHTTLRGIIDGHDYHAGFLGDLAITPDGSTIIAAFLNSAEYFAWDTTSLQEVHAYGPDPSSGYYAPVIAVSPDGTRVAGGRGTKSGLVVTVYDSATTTPVYTGTLRDHGAFMDLQSLTFSGDDLFALWKDLATHHLHLWRLETGALPESTLTLTAPSTGTGADVLTLTGRLTMPDGSAPGEQPLVVTRHVNDSAEITREVTTAEDGTFTFTDGPRSAGVIRYDVIWNGGPTV
;
A
#
# COMPACT_ATOMS: atom_id res chain seq x y z
N MET A 1 14.46 23.38 11.36
CA MET A 1 15.23 24.20 12.36
C MET A 1 16.13 25.20 11.64
N ILE A 2 16.38 26.40 12.17
CA ILE A 2 17.16 27.50 11.52
C ILE A 2 18.44 27.84 12.31
N ILE A 3 19.59 27.95 11.64
CA ILE A 3 20.92 28.27 12.22
C ILE A 3 21.57 29.42 11.43
N THR A 4 22.22 30.38 12.07
CA THR A 4 22.81 31.55 11.39
C THR A 4 24.34 31.58 11.53
N PHE A 5 25.06 31.76 10.42
CA PHE A 5 26.53 31.88 10.39
C PHE A 5 26.98 33.30 10.00
N PRO A 6 27.75 34.01 10.85
CA PRO A 6 28.31 35.30 10.49
C PRO A 6 29.54 35.17 9.56
N PRO A 7 29.81 36.16 8.69
CA PRO A 7 30.98 36.15 7.80
C PRO A 7 32.30 36.35 8.55
N LYS A 8 33.36 35.69 8.08
CA LYS A 8 34.72 35.72 8.65
C LYS A 8 35.37 37.10 8.44
N ARG A 9 35.81 37.78 9.51
CA ARG A 9 36.59 39.04 9.38
C ARG A 9 37.98 38.74 8.81
N PRO A 10 38.49 39.50 7.84
CA PRO A 10 39.88 39.38 7.39
C PRO A 10 40.84 39.92 8.45
N SER A 11 41.89 39.16 8.73
CA SER A 11 43.00 39.53 9.62
C SER A 11 43.84 40.65 9.00
N ARG A 12 44.03 41.76 9.72
CA ARG A 12 44.97 42.82 9.33
C ARG A 12 46.42 42.35 9.46
N SER A 13 47.17 42.39 8.36
CA SER A 13 48.64 42.36 8.37
C SER A 13 49.19 43.77 8.07
N SER A 14 50.14 44.20 8.89
CA SER A 14 50.90 45.45 8.82
C SER A 14 52.10 45.38 7.84
N THR A 15 52.76 46.54 7.65
CA THR A 15 54.00 46.86 6.87
C THR A 15 53.79 47.15 5.38
N SER A 16 54.46 48.12 4.72
CA SER A 16 55.21 49.35 5.05
C SER A 16 55.48 50.09 3.72
N GLU A 17 55.90 51.35 3.80
CA GLU A 17 56.06 52.41 2.78
C GLU A 17 56.77 52.10 1.44
N SER A 18 56.40 52.82 0.36
CA SER A 18 57.21 53.89 -0.29
C SER A 18 56.74 54.23 -1.74
N GLY A 19 56.83 55.52 -2.14
CA GLY A 19 57.17 55.90 -3.54
C GLY A 19 56.17 56.67 -4.44
N ILE A 20 55.93 57.96 -4.16
CA ILE A 20 56.04 59.17 -5.04
C ILE A 20 55.46 59.25 -6.50
N SER A 21 54.78 60.41 -6.72
CA SER A 21 54.46 61.19 -7.96
C SER A 21 53.21 60.80 -8.78
N GLY A 22 52.38 61.70 -9.32
CA GLY A 22 52.33 63.18 -9.30
C GLY A 22 51.32 63.68 -10.35
N ARG A 23 50.70 64.87 -10.10
CA ARG A 23 49.89 65.74 -11.00
C ARG A 23 48.56 65.15 -11.56
N SER A 24 47.46 65.88 -11.74
CA SER A 24 47.14 67.31 -11.74
C SER A 24 45.60 67.52 -11.67
N SER A 25 45.19 68.59 -11.01
CA SER A 25 43.85 69.18 -10.79
C SER A 25 43.20 69.77 -12.06
N PRO A 26 42.15 70.64 -12.04
CA PRO A 26 41.09 70.96 -11.03
C PRO A 26 39.67 71.23 -11.64
N ARG A 27 38.62 71.36 -10.80
CA ARG A 27 37.65 72.50 -10.81
C ARG A 27 36.66 72.37 -9.61
N GLU A 28 36.69 73.27 -8.61
CA GLU A 28 35.90 74.54 -8.49
C GLU A 28 34.39 74.22 -8.33
N GLU A 29 33.64 74.57 -7.28
CA GLU A 29 33.48 75.79 -6.47
C GLU A 29 32.80 75.39 -5.13
N SER A 30 33.22 75.89 -3.95
CA SER A 30 32.95 77.19 -3.31
C SER A 30 31.69 77.21 -2.40
N GLY A 31 31.81 77.83 -1.21
CA GLY A 31 30.70 78.14 -0.32
C GLY A 31 30.87 77.70 1.14
N GLY A 32 31.75 78.34 1.91
CA GLY A 32 31.82 78.18 3.38
C GLY A 32 30.90 79.15 4.14
N PHE A 33 30.54 78.83 5.39
CA PHE A 33 30.63 79.74 6.55
C PHE A 33 30.37 79.00 7.89
N HIS A 34 31.41 79.01 8.74
CA HIS A 34 31.45 79.20 10.20
C HIS A 34 30.81 78.25 11.25
N LYS A 35 31.75 77.61 11.97
CA LYS A 35 32.00 77.59 13.44
C LYS A 35 31.24 76.63 14.40
N SER A 36 32.11 75.89 15.11
CA SER A 36 32.07 75.51 16.53
C SER A 36 31.54 74.12 16.91
N SER A 37 32.47 73.16 16.88
CA SER A 37 32.78 72.16 17.91
C SER A 37 31.76 71.87 19.02
N ILE A 38 31.16 70.67 18.97
CA ILE A 38 30.78 69.88 20.15
C ILE A 38 31.09 68.40 19.84
N THR A 39 31.95 67.82 20.67
CA THR A 39 32.29 66.40 20.77
C THR A 39 31.01 65.55 20.89
N ARG A 40 30.79 64.59 19.98
CA ARG A 40 29.76 63.54 20.16
C ARG A 40 30.42 62.17 20.13
N LEU A 41 30.44 61.52 21.31
CA LEU A 41 30.54 60.08 21.44
C LEU A 41 29.44 59.44 20.58
N LEU A 42 29.82 58.66 19.58
CA LEU A 42 28.93 57.71 18.93
C LEU A 42 28.88 56.45 19.80
N ALA A 43 27.86 56.38 20.65
CA ALA A 43 27.40 55.12 21.21
C ALA A 43 26.92 54.24 20.05
N CYS A 44 27.69 53.21 19.70
CA CYS A 44 27.18 52.10 18.91
C CYS A 44 26.23 51.30 19.80
N LEU A 45 24.92 51.57 19.70
CA LEU A 45 23.91 50.60 20.13
C LEU A 45 24.08 49.36 19.25
N ALA A 46 24.69 48.32 19.80
CA ALA A 46 24.54 46.97 19.28
C ALA A 46 23.12 46.53 19.63
N THR A 47 22.18 46.63 18.69
CA THR A 47 20.93 45.90 18.76
C THR A 47 21.26 44.41 18.70
N ALA A 48 21.25 43.76 19.85
CA ALA A 48 21.32 42.31 19.95
C ALA A 48 20.06 41.75 19.31
N LEU A 49 20.16 41.27 18.07
CA LEU A 49 19.14 40.45 17.45
C LEU A 49 19.19 39.09 18.16
N ALA A 50 18.31 38.90 19.15
CA ALA A 50 18.13 37.61 19.81
C ALA A 50 17.52 36.64 18.79
N VAL A 51 18.33 35.75 18.21
CA VAL A 51 17.82 34.61 17.44
C VAL A 51 17.44 33.54 18.44
N THR A 52 16.13 33.42 18.71
CA THR A 52 15.54 32.34 19.48
C THR A 52 15.60 31.04 18.67
N ALA A 53 16.29 30.03 19.18
CA ALA A 53 16.17 28.66 18.69
C ALA A 53 14.77 28.13 19.07
N GLY A 54 13.83 28.21 18.13
CA GLY A 54 12.51 27.60 18.28
C GLY A 54 12.60 26.10 18.00
N LEU A 55 12.31 25.27 19.00
CA LEU A 55 11.98 23.86 18.78
C LEU A 55 10.62 23.83 18.09
N PHE A 56 10.59 23.54 16.80
CA PHE A 56 9.34 23.34 16.08
C PHE A 56 8.98 21.87 16.16
N VAL A 57 8.00 21.56 17.01
CA VAL A 57 7.31 20.27 16.96
C VAL A 57 6.21 20.42 15.93
N VAL A 58 6.40 19.80 14.76
CA VAL A 58 5.35 19.70 13.75
C VAL A 58 4.70 18.34 13.95
N GLN A 59 3.45 18.32 14.41
CA GLN A 59 2.61 17.13 14.30
C GLN A 59 2.21 16.99 12.83
N ALA A 60 2.68 15.93 12.18
CA ALA A 60 2.15 15.56 10.89
C ALA A 60 0.76 14.93 11.10
N PRO A 61 -0.30 15.42 10.41
CA PRO A 61 -1.57 14.72 10.43
C PRO A 61 -1.41 13.32 9.86
N ALA A 62 -2.25 12.38 10.28
CA ALA A 62 -2.29 11.05 9.70
C ALA A 62 -2.44 11.16 8.17
N ALA A 63 -1.43 10.66 7.45
CA ALA A 63 -1.40 10.60 6.01
C ALA A 63 -1.50 9.13 5.59
N SER A 64 -2.09 8.85 4.43
CA SER A 64 -1.89 7.55 3.79
C SER A 64 -0.53 7.55 3.11
N ALA A 65 0.28 6.51 3.29
CA ALA A 65 1.50 6.40 2.51
C ALA A 65 1.19 6.30 1.00
N ALA A 66 2.14 6.74 0.18
CA ALA A 66 2.05 6.51 -1.25
C ALA A 66 2.09 5.01 -1.54
N GLY A 67 1.15 4.52 -2.36
CA GLY A 67 1.16 3.13 -2.79
C GLY A 67 2.42 2.80 -3.59
N ILE A 68 2.84 1.53 -3.56
CA ILE A 68 4.00 1.03 -4.30
C ILE A 68 3.51 0.12 -5.42
N THR A 69 4.06 0.31 -6.62
CA THR A 69 3.79 -0.55 -7.77
C THR A 69 5.04 -1.36 -8.12
N THR A 70 4.90 -2.68 -8.20
CA THR A 70 5.96 -3.62 -8.55
C THR A 70 5.62 -4.31 -9.87
N ASP A 71 6.50 -4.21 -10.88
CA ASP A 71 6.44 -5.09 -12.06
C ASP A 71 6.85 -6.51 -11.68
N LEU A 72 5.98 -7.47 -11.95
CA LEU A 72 6.18 -8.86 -11.56
C LEU A 72 7.02 -9.64 -12.58
N GLY A 73 7.21 -9.11 -13.79
CA GLY A 73 7.96 -9.76 -14.86
C GLY A 73 7.27 -10.98 -15.48
N ILE A 74 5.95 -11.15 -15.24
CA ILE A 74 5.10 -12.21 -15.81
C ILE A 74 3.93 -11.60 -16.57
N THR A 75 3.37 -12.35 -17.53
CA THR A 75 2.37 -11.83 -18.48
C THR A 75 1.01 -12.55 -18.45
N SER A 76 0.89 -13.55 -17.59
CA SER A 76 -0.20 -14.52 -17.50
C SER A 76 -0.55 -14.78 -16.03
N GLY A 77 -1.73 -15.33 -15.76
CA GLY A 77 -2.32 -15.45 -14.42
C GLY A 77 -3.31 -14.34 -14.08
N GLY A 78 -3.69 -14.25 -12.81
CA GLY A 78 -4.76 -13.33 -12.40
C GLY A 78 -5.20 -13.34 -10.93
N ASP A 79 -4.62 -14.18 -10.07
CA ASP A 79 -5.02 -14.23 -8.66
C ASP A 79 -3.90 -13.80 -7.69
N VAL A 80 -4.28 -13.18 -6.57
CA VAL A 80 -3.39 -12.76 -5.50
C VAL A 80 -4.01 -13.02 -4.13
N VAL A 81 -3.23 -13.60 -3.22
CA VAL A 81 -3.56 -13.70 -1.79
C VAL A 81 -2.41 -13.15 -0.95
N ALA A 82 -2.71 -12.55 0.20
CA ALA A 82 -1.70 -11.96 1.06
C ALA A 82 -1.85 -12.40 2.51
N GLY A 83 -0.73 -12.50 3.21
CA GLY A 83 -0.65 -12.89 4.62
C GLY A 83 0.80 -13.08 5.06
N GLY A 84 1.06 -12.98 6.36
CA GLY A 84 2.41 -13.14 6.91
C GLY A 84 3.44 -12.14 6.35
N GLY A 85 3.01 -10.94 5.96
CA GLY A 85 3.88 -9.90 5.37
C GLY A 85 4.28 -10.16 3.91
N LYS A 86 3.62 -11.10 3.22
CA LYS A 86 3.88 -11.47 1.83
C LYS A 86 2.59 -11.45 1.01
N ALA A 87 2.75 -11.24 -0.29
CA ALA A 87 1.74 -11.47 -1.32
C ALA A 87 2.20 -12.62 -2.23
N PHE A 88 1.28 -13.53 -2.53
CA PHE A 88 1.47 -14.69 -3.40
C PHE A 88 0.63 -14.49 -4.66
N ILE A 89 1.26 -14.60 -5.83
CA ILE A 89 0.64 -14.30 -7.11
C ILE A 89 0.64 -15.55 -7.99
N ALA A 90 -0.53 -15.90 -8.51
CA ALA A 90 -0.72 -16.94 -9.51
C ALA A 90 -0.46 -16.39 -10.90
N GLY A 91 0.54 -16.95 -11.59
CA GLY A 91 1.05 -16.52 -12.88
C GLY A 91 0.81 -17.47 -14.05
N ASP A 92 -0.20 -18.34 -13.97
CA ASP A 92 -0.45 -19.51 -14.83
C ASP A 92 0.66 -20.58 -14.79
N ASP A 93 1.91 -20.23 -15.07
CA ASP A 93 3.05 -21.17 -15.06
C ASP A 93 4.03 -20.90 -13.91
N GLN A 94 3.73 -19.91 -13.07
CA GLN A 94 4.60 -19.47 -11.98
C GLN A 94 3.81 -19.08 -10.73
N LEU A 95 4.36 -19.43 -9.57
CA LEU A 95 3.99 -18.80 -8.30
C LEU A 95 5.06 -17.76 -7.98
N LEU A 96 4.67 -16.50 -7.81
CA LEU A 96 5.56 -15.43 -7.37
C LEU A 96 5.24 -15.03 -5.93
N VAL A 97 6.28 -14.71 -5.18
CA VAL A 97 6.19 -14.19 -3.82
C VAL A 97 6.82 -12.80 -3.77
N VAL A 98 6.03 -11.82 -3.32
CA VAL A 98 6.45 -10.43 -3.15
C VAL A 98 6.28 -10.07 -1.67
N ASN A 99 7.29 -9.44 -1.08
CA ASN A 99 7.20 -8.93 0.28
C ASN A 99 6.28 -7.71 0.33
N ALA A 100 5.73 -7.39 1.50
CA ALA A 100 4.89 -6.20 1.68
C ALA A 100 5.57 -4.90 1.23
N ASN A 101 6.91 -4.79 1.32
CA ASN A 101 7.64 -3.62 0.80
C ASN A 101 7.75 -3.56 -0.75
N GLY A 102 7.08 -4.45 -1.48
CA GLY A 102 7.10 -4.50 -2.95
C GLY A 102 8.31 -5.22 -3.53
N THR A 103 9.24 -5.72 -2.72
CA THR A 103 10.41 -6.46 -3.22
C THR A 103 10.07 -7.90 -3.55
N ARG A 104 10.54 -8.39 -4.70
CA ARG A 104 10.42 -9.81 -5.05
C ARG A 104 11.21 -10.66 -4.06
N ASN A 105 10.55 -11.64 -3.44
CA ASN A 105 11.16 -12.53 -2.45
C ASN A 105 11.63 -13.83 -3.10
N ALA A 106 10.67 -14.60 -3.63
CA ALA A 106 10.89 -15.95 -4.13
C ALA A 106 9.82 -16.34 -5.15
N GLY A 107 9.86 -17.58 -5.61
CA GLY A 107 8.88 -18.17 -6.50
C GLY A 107 9.42 -19.43 -7.16
N PHE A 108 8.54 -20.16 -7.83
CA PHE A 108 8.90 -21.32 -8.63
C PHE A 108 7.96 -21.43 -9.84
N SER A 109 8.32 -22.29 -10.78
CA SER A 109 7.54 -22.54 -11.99
C SER A 109 6.88 -23.92 -11.92
N LEU A 110 5.59 -23.96 -12.19
CA LEU A 110 4.78 -25.17 -12.26
C LEU A 110 3.54 -24.87 -13.12
N PRO A 111 3.11 -25.77 -14.02
CA PRO A 111 2.01 -25.48 -14.94
C PRO A 111 0.66 -25.38 -14.21
N GLY A 112 -0.21 -24.51 -14.72
CA GLY A 112 -1.61 -24.42 -14.35
C GLY A 112 -1.91 -23.76 -13.00
N ILE A 113 -1.03 -22.94 -12.44
CA ILE A 113 -1.27 -22.17 -11.21
C ILE A 113 -2.33 -21.10 -11.46
N GLN A 114 -3.55 -21.33 -10.97
CA GLN A 114 -4.72 -20.50 -11.28
C GLN A 114 -5.32 -19.82 -10.05
N GLY A 115 -5.77 -20.59 -9.06
CA GLY A 115 -6.40 -20.06 -7.86
C GLY A 115 -5.54 -20.25 -6.62
N LEU A 116 -5.62 -19.29 -5.70
CA LEU A 116 -4.89 -19.30 -4.45
C LEU A 116 -5.83 -19.16 -3.25
N ALA A 117 -5.50 -19.79 -2.14
CA ALA A 117 -6.11 -19.52 -0.84
C ALA A 117 -5.06 -19.64 0.25
N ILE A 118 -5.06 -18.72 1.21
CA ILE A 118 -4.08 -18.71 2.31
C ILE A 118 -4.80 -18.91 3.66
N THR A 119 -4.14 -19.57 4.60
CA THR A 119 -4.65 -19.66 5.98
C THR A 119 -4.63 -18.28 6.66
N PRO A 120 -5.55 -17.99 7.60
CA PRO A 120 -5.57 -16.71 8.30
C PRO A 120 -4.28 -16.36 9.05
N ASP A 121 -3.54 -17.37 9.51
CA ASP A 121 -2.22 -17.20 10.14
C ASP A 121 -1.09 -16.94 9.12
N GLY A 122 -1.39 -16.99 7.82
CA GLY A 122 -0.44 -16.78 6.73
C GLY A 122 0.59 -17.90 6.58
N THR A 123 0.46 -19.02 7.28
CA THR A 123 1.49 -20.09 7.32
C THR A 123 1.36 -21.13 6.22
N ARG A 124 0.16 -21.30 5.64
CA ARG A 124 -0.08 -22.26 4.56
C ARG A 124 -0.76 -21.63 3.38
N LEU A 125 -0.32 -22.03 2.20
CA LEU A 125 -0.90 -21.62 0.92
C LEU A 125 -1.45 -22.86 0.21
N TYR A 126 -2.68 -22.78 -0.26
CA TYR A 126 -3.30 -23.74 -1.16
C TYR A 126 -3.27 -23.19 -2.58
N VAL A 127 -2.81 -24.01 -3.50
CA VAL A 127 -2.62 -23.67 -4.91
C VAL A 127 -3.43 -24.62 -5.76
N ALA A 128 -4.35 -24.08 -6.56
CA ALA A 128 -5.06 -24.84 -7.58
C ALA A 128 -4.17 -24.99 -8.82
N LEU A 129 -3.84 -26.23 -9.14
CA LEU A 129 -3.06 -26.62 -10.31
C LEU A 129 -4.04 -27.15 -11.36
N ARG A 130 -4.59 -26.23 -12.14
CA ARG A 130 -5.64 -26.46 -13.15
C ARG A 130 -5.26 -27.59 -14.11
N ASP A 131 -4.05 -27.51 -14.67
CA ASP A 131 -3.60 -28.43 -15.71
C ASP A 131 -3.19 -29.81 -15.16
N LEU A 132 -2.94 -29.89 -13.84
CA LEU A 132 -2.61 -31.14 -13.14
C LEU A 132 -3.82 -31.77 -12.44
N ASN A 133 -4.97 -31.07 -12.40
CA ASN A 133 -6.17 -31.46 -11.65
C ASN A 133 -5.84 -31.76 -10.18
N GLU A 134 -5.18 -30.82 -9.51
CA GLU A 134 -4.68 -31.01 -8.15
C GLU A 134 -4.77 -29.73 -7.30
N ILE A 135 -4.88 -29.90 -5.98
CA ILE A 135 -4.55 -28.87 -5.01
C ILE A 135 -3.22 -29.20 -4.33
N MET A 136 -2.30 -28.24 -4.35
CA MET A 136 -1.03 -28.31 -3.65
C MET A 136 -1.04 -27.42 -2.39
N GLU A 137 -0.65 -27.97 -1.24
CA GLU A 137 -0.49 -27.26 0.03
C GLU A 137 0.99 -26.98 0.28
N LEU A 138 1.33 -25.71 0.49
CA LEU A 138 2.69 -25.22 0.71
C LEU A 138 2.84 -24.59 2.09
N ASP A 139 4.02 -24.76 2.69
CA ASP A 139 4.47 -23.91 3.80
C ASP A 139 4.94 -22.55 3.24
N THR A 140 4.40 -21.44 3.75
CA THR A 140 4.67 -20.10 3.16
C THR A 140 6.04 -19.53 3.52
N ALA A 141 6.73 -20.09 4.51
CA ALA A 141 8.06 -19.66 4.91
C ALA A 141 9.12 -20.27 3.99
N THR A 142 8.99 -21.56 3.70
CA THR A 142 9.95 -22.38 2.95
C THR A 142 9.58 -22.58 1.48
N LEU A 143 8.29 -22.48 1.15
CA LEU A 143 7.67 -22.91 -0.11
C LEU A 143 7.78 -24.42 -0.35
N ASP A 144 8.01 -25.20 0.70
CA ASP A 144 8.00 -26.65 0.59
C ASP A 144 6.57 -27.18 0.47
N THR A 145 6.37 -28.12 -0.46
CA THR A 145 5.11 -28.85 -0.59
C THR A 145 4.92 -29.76 0.62
N THR A 146 3.86 -29.49 1.37
CA THR A 146 3.46 -30.29 2.55
C THR A 146 2.40 -31.33 2.19
N ARG A 147 1.62 -31.08 1.12
CA ARG A 147 0.56 -31.98 0.69
C ARG A 147 0.18 -31.79 -0.77
N GLU A 148 -0.18 -32.89 -1.39
CA GLU A 148 -0.72 -32.99 -2.75
C GLU A 148 -2.09 -33.68 -2.69
N ILE A 149 -3.11 -33.08 -3.29
CA ILE A 149 -4.50 -33.56 -3.23
C ILE A 149 -5.06 -33.67 -4.64
N SER A 150 -5.14 -34.89 -5.14
CA SER A 150 -5.70 -35.17 -6.46
C SER A 150 -7.19 -34.82 -6.55
N LEU A 151 -7.54 -34.09 -7.61
CA LEU A 151 -8.90 -33.75 -8.03
C LEU A 151 -9.22 -34.39 -9.39
N ALA A 152 -8.73 -35.61 -9.67
CA ALA A 152 -8.94 -36.26 -10.97
C ALA A 152 -10.44 -36.40 -11.38
N GLU A 153 -11.36 -36.49 -10.41
CA GLU A 153 -12.82 -36.53 -10.66
C GLU A 153 -13.49 -35.14 -10.77
N TYR A 154 -12.72 -34.08 -10.54
CA TYR A 154 -13.13 -32.67 -10.46
C TYR A 154 -12.10 -31.81 -11.22
N PRO A 155 -12.04 -31.93 -12.55
CA PRO A 155 -10.92 -31.42 -13.34
C PRO A 155 -10.91 -29.90 -13.44
N CYS A 156 -9.75 -29.34 -13.78
CA CYS A 156 -9.50 -27.91 -13.94
C CYS A 156 -9.96 -27.09 -12.72
N PRO A 157 -9.39 -27.32 -11.51
CA PRO A 157 -9.65 -26.45 -10.37
C PRO A 157 -9.12 -25.04 -10.64
N THR A 158 -9.93 -24.00 -10.35
CA THR A 158 -9.54 -22.61 -10.62
C THR A 158 -9.87 -21.62 -9.51
N ASN A 159 -11.00 -21.74 -8.82
CA ASN A 159 -11.42 -20.77 -7.80
C ASN A 159 -11.38 -21.41 -6.42
N LEU A 160 -10.70 -20.78 -5.46
CA LEU A 160 -10.51 -21.31 -4.11
C LEU A 160 -11.14 -20.39 -3.05
N ALA A 161 -11.78 -21.00 -2.06
CA ALA A 161 -12.21 -20.29 -0.84
C ALA A 161 -11.97 -21.16 0.39
N LEU A 162 -11.21 -20.65 1.36
CA LEU A 162 -10.91 -21.33 2.61
C LEU A 162 -11.84 -20.82 3.73
N SER A 163 -12.55 -21.72 4.40
CA SER A 163 -13.30 -21.42 5.62
C SER A 163 -13.10 -22.51 6.67
N GLY A 164 -12.42 -22.16 7.76
CA GLY A 164 -12.08 -23.09 8.83
C GLY A 164 -11.33 -24.32 8.30
N ARG A 165 -11.94 -25.50 8.42
CA ARG A 165 -11.35 -26.77 7.95
C ARG A 165 -11.60 -27.07 6.47
N TRP A 166 -12.43 -26.29 5.80
CA TRP A 166 -12.89 -26.58 4.44
C TRP A 166 -12.18 -25.70 3.43
N LEU A 167 -11.62 -26.33 2.41
CA LEU A 167 -11.24 -25.65 1.17
C LEU A 167 -12.31 -25.96 0.12
N TRP A 168 -12.99 -24.92 -0.36
CA TRP A 168 -13.96 -25.00 -1.45
C TRP A 168 -13.26 -24.73 -2.76
N VAL A 169 -13.52 -25.57 -3.75
CA VAL A 169 -12.87 -25.52 -5.06
C VAL A 169 -13.95 -25.45 -6.13
N GLY A 170 -14.01 -24.33 -6.82
CA GLY A 170 -14.66 -24.22 -8.13
C GLY A 170 -13.80 -24.89 -9.18
N TYR A 171 -14.38 -25.83 -9.93
CA TYR A 171 -13.70 -26.61 -10.96
C TYR A 171 -14.54 -26.65 -12.24
N GLY A 172 -13.90 -26.92 -13.38
CA GLY A 172 -14.53 -27.06 -14.70
C GLY A 172 -13.59 -26.61 -15.80
N CYS A 173 -13.41 -27.42 -16.84
CA CYS A 173 -12.49 -27.10 -17.92
C CYS A 173 -13.13 -26.23 -19.00
N ASP A 174 -14.42 -26.44 -19.24
CA ASP A 174 -15.20 -25.83 -20.30
C ASP A 174 -16.64 -25.53 -19.82
N GLN A 175 -17.59 -25.54 -20.75
CA GLN A 175 -19.01 -25.39 -20.48
C GLN A 175 -19.65 -26.76 -20.21
N TRP A 176 -20.60 -26.80 -19.29
CA TRP A 176 -21.38 -27.93 -18.80
C TRP A 176 -20.61 -29.00 -18.01
N ASP A 177 -19.37 -28.75 -17.61
CA ASP A 177 -18.56 -29.64 -16.76
C ASP A 177 -18.17 -29.00 -15.41
N GLY A 178 -18.73 -27.83 -15.11
CA GLY A 178 -18.44 -27.06 -13.91
C GLY A 178 -19.03 -27.65 -12.63
N GLY A 179 -18.42 -27.30 -11.50
CA GLY A 179 -19.04 -27.51 -10.20
C GLY A 179 -18.20 -27.03 -9.03
N VAL A 180 -18.65 -27.40 -7.84
CA VAL A 180 -17.95 -27.12 -6.58
C VAL A 180 -17.70 -28.43 -5.83
N VAL A 181 -16.46 -28.60 -5.37
CA VAL A 181 -16.06 -29.66 -4.44
C VAL A 181 -15.50 -29.06 -3.16
N GLY A 182 -15.92 -29.57 -2.01
CA GLY A 182 -15.35 -29.26 -0.71
C GLY A 182 -14.31 -30.28 -0.30
N ILE A 183 -13.15 -29.82 0.16
CA ILE A 183 -12.06 -30.65 0.66
C ILE A 183 -11.92 -30.43 2.17
N ASP A 184 -12.01 -31.52 2.93
CA ASP A 184 -11.82 -31.51 4.38
C ASP A 184 -10.32 -31.50 4.72
N MET A 185 -9.77 -30.33 4.97
CA MET A 185 -8.33 -30.13 5.21
C MET A 185 -7.86 -30.72 6.55
N ALA A 186 -8.77 -30.99 7.48
CA ALA A 186 -8.44 -31.66 8.75
C ALA A 186 -8.39 -33.20 8.62
N SER A 187 -8.81 -33.77 7.48
CA SER A 187 -8.90 -35.22 7.29
C SER A 187 -7.57 -35.89 6.86
N GLY A 188 -6.50 -35.67 7.64
CA GLY A 188 -5.20 -36.33 7.43
C GLY A 188 -4.71 -36.24 5.99
N HIS A 189 -3.97 -37.24 5.48
CA HIS A 189 -3.44 -37.22 4.09
C HIS A 189 -4.48 -37.62 3.03
N ARG A 190 -5.55 -38.32 3.41
CA ARG A 190 -6.50 -38.92 2.45
C ARG A 190 -7.54 -37.96 1.88
N SER A 191 -7.72 -36.76 2.45
CA SER A 191 -8.71 -35.73 2.07
C SER A 191 -10.09 -36.28 1.72
N ARG A 192 -11.10 -36.00 2.54
CA ARG A 192 -12.48 -36.26 2.14
C ARG A 192 -12.97 -35.15 1.19
N LEU A 193 -13.35 -35.55 -0.02
CA LEU A 193 -13.96 -34.69 -1.03
C LEU A 193 -15.48 -34.82 -1.00
N ILE A 194 -16.20 -33.71 -1.10
CA ILE A 194 -17.67 -33.66 -1.13
C ILE A 194 -18.10 -32.82 -2.33
N ARG A 195 -18.81 -33.45 -3.28
CA ARG A 195 -19.48 -32.71 -4.36
C ARG A 195 -20.61 -31.88 -3.78
N VAL A 196 -20.64 -30.59 -4.10
CA VAL A 196 -21.62 -29.62 -3.60
C VAL A 196 -22.65 -29.29 -4.67
N ALA A 197 -22.18 -28.81 -5.82
CA ALA A 197 -23.01 -28.29 -6.89
C ALA A 197 -22.42 -28.64 -8.25
N ALA A 198 -23.28 -28.71 -9.26
CA ALA A 198 -22.91 -28.69 -10.66
C ALA A 198 -23.27 -27.31 -11.23
N THR A 199 -22.40 -26.75 -12.06
CA THR A 199 -22.53 -25.40 -12.62
C THR A 199 -22.21 -25.42 -14.11
N TYR A 200 -22.51 -24.32 -14.80
CA TYR A 200 -22.26 -24.24 -16.23
C TYR A 200 -20.77 -24.21 -16.57
N ALA A 201 -19.94 -23.51 -15.80
CA ALA A 201 -18.49 -23.56 -15.91
C ALA A 201 -17.90 -23.50 -14.50
N SER A 202 -16.58 -23.42 -14.37
CA SER A 202 -15.97 -23.23 -13.05
C SER A 202 -16.53 -21.98 -12.36
N PRO A 203 -17.23 -22.12 -11.22
CA PRO A 203 -17.90 -21.01 -10.58
C PRO A 203 -16.94 -20.26 -9.66
N LYS A 204 -17.26 -19.00 -9.36
CA LYS A 204 -16.64 -18.28 -8.24
C LYS A 204 -17.23 -18.79 -6.93
N VAL A 205 -16.37 -18.93 -5.92
CA VAL A 205 -16.75 -19.43 -4.60
C VAL A 205 -16.27 -18.48 -3.52
N ALA A 206 -17.10 -18.26 -2.51
CA ALA A 206 -16.75 -17.52 -1.30
C ALA A 206 -17.34 -18.25 -0.09
N ALA A 207 -16.63 -18.32 1.03
CA ALA A 207 -17.10 -19.04 2.21
C ALA A 207 -16.61 -18.40 3.50
N ALA A 208 -17.49 -18.33 4.50
CA ALA A 208 -17.16 -17.90 5.86
C ALA A 208 -18.06 -18.60 6.86
N GLY A 209 -17.47 -19.07 7.96
CA GLY A 209 -18.15 -19.91 8.93
C GLY A 209 -18.81 -21.12 8.28
N ASN A 210 -20.13 -21.21 8.45
CA ASN A 210 -20.97 -22.29 7.91
C ASN A 210 -21.72 -21.89 6.63
N THR A 211 -21.35 -20.79 5.98
CA THR A 211 -21.97 -20.32 4.74
C THR A 211 -21.00 -20.49 3.58
N LEU A 212 -21.46 -21.12 2.50
CA LEU A 212 -20.79 -21.18 1.20
C LEU A 212 -21.67 -20.50 0.17
N VAL A 213 -21.07 -19.63 -0.65
CA VAL A 213 -21.73 -18.97 -1.78
C VAL A 213 -21.06 -19.43 -3.07
N VAL A 214 -21.89 -19.82 -4.04
CA VAL A 214 -21.46 -20.25 -5.37
C VAL A 214 -22.08 -19.31 -6.39
N GLY A 215 -21.23 -18.56 -7.09
CA GLY A 215 -21.63 -17.65 -8.16
C GLY A 215 -21.40 -18.29 -9.53
N ASP A 216 -22.48 -18.47 -10.29
CA ASP A 216 -22.40 -19.07 -11.63
C ASP A 216 -21.74 -18.11 -12.65
N ALA A 217 -21.17 -18.69 -13.70
CA ALA A 217 -20.51 -17.97 -14.80
C ALA A 217 -21.48 -17.51 -15.91
N LEU A 218 -22.79 -17.68 -15.70
CA LEU A 218 -23.83 -17.30 -16.65
C LEU A 218 -24.19 -15.80 -16.57
N SER A 219 -24.90 -15.31 -17.58
CA SER A 219 -25.55 -14.00 -17.59
C SER A 219 -27.04 -14.17 -17.90
N PRO A 220 -27.96 -13.82 -16.99
CA PRO A 220 -27.71 -13.25 -15.67
C PRO A 220 -26.99 -14.17 -14.69
N ALA A 221 -26.07 -13.63 -13.89
CA ALA A 221 -25.34 -14.40 -12.89
C ALA A 221 -26.18 -14.62 -11.63
N THR A 222 -26.24 -15.86 -11.18
CA THR A 222 -27.03 -16.27 -10.01
C THR A 222 -26.11 -16.69 -8.87
N LEU A 223 -26.46 -16.35 -7.63
CA LEU A 223 -25.72 -16.76 -6.44
C LEU A 223 -26.51 -17.82 -5.67
N SER A 224 -25.94 -19.01 -5.53
CA SER A 224 -26.50 -20.09 -4.71
C SER A 224 -25.85 -20.10 -3.33
N VAL A 225 -26.65 -20.02 -2.27
CA VAL A 225 -26.18 -19.96 -0.88
C VAL A 225 -26.43 -21.29 -0.21
N TYR A 226 -25.41 -21.86 0.43
CA TYR A 226 -25.45 -23.16 1.07
C TYR A 226 -25.11 -23.04 2.56
N ASP A 227 -25.86 -23.79 3.37
CA ASP A 227 -25.49 -24.15 4.72
C ASP A 227 -24.49 -25.31 4.69
N VAL A 228 -23.39 -25.14 5.41
CA VAL A 228 -22.28 -26.08 5.47
C VAL A 228 -22.11 -26.57 6.89
N ASN A 229 -21.99 -27.89 7.05
CA ASN A 229 -21.46 -28.49 8.27
C ASN A 229 -20.44 -29.59 7.94
N ALA A 230 -19.96 -30.30 8.97
CA ALA A 230 -18.95 -31.34 8.78
C ALA A 230 -19.39 -32.48 7.84
N PHE A 231 -20.69 -32.69 7.60
CA PHE A 231 -21.20 -33.86 6.88
C PHE A 231 -22.04 -33.51 5.67
N HIS A 232 -22.68 -32.34 5.65
CA HIS A 232 -23.65 -31.96 4.64
C HIS A 232 -23.43 -30.53 4.15
N THR A 233 -23.74 -30.34 2.89
CA THR A 233 -23.96 -29.05 2.24
C THR A 233 -25.40 -29.00 1.76
N THR A 234 -26.20 -28.09 2.31
CA THR A 234 -27.63 -27.97 1.99
C THR A 234 -27.90 -26.60 1.38
N LEU A 235 -28.57 -26.57 0.22
CA LEU A 235 -28.94 -25.31 -0.41
C LEU A 235 -29.91 -24.55 0.51
N ARG A 236 -29.49 -23.36 0.95
CA ARG A 236 -30.29 -22.42 1.73
C ARG A 236 -31.25 -21.65 0.82
N GLY A 237 -30.76 -21.18 -0.32
CA GLY A 237 -31.56 -20.50 -1.33
C GLY A 237 -30.73 -19.89 -2.44
N ILE A 238 -31.39 -19.13 -3.31
CA ILE A 238 -30.83 -18.59 -4.54
C ILE A 238 -31.15 -17.09 -4.61
N ILE A 239 -30.15 -16.27 -4.92
CA ILE A 239 -30.29 -14.88 -5.33
C ILE A 239 -30.28 -14.88 -6.86
N ASP A 240 -31.45 -14.71 -7.48
CA ASP A 240 -31.64 -14.81 -8.93
C ASP A 240 -31.13 -13.54 -9.62
N GLY A 241 -30.17 -13.70 -10.54
CA GLY A 241 -29.60 -12.58 -11.28
C GLY A 241 -30.61 -11.80 -12.12
N HIS A 242 -31.73 -12.42 -12.52
CA HIS A 242 -32.80 -11.74 -13.25
C HIS A 242 -33.47 -10.65 -12.41
N ASP A 243 -33.68 -10.90 -11.12
CA ASP A 243 -34.37 -9.97 -10.22
C ASP A 243 -33.54 -8.70 -9.94
N TYR A 244 -32.21 -8.82 -10.06
CA TYR A 244 -31.25 -7.74 -9.77
C TYR A 244 -30.54 -7.20 -11.03
N HIS A 245 -30.99 -7.60 -12.23
CA HIS A 245 -30.34 -7.24 -13.51
C HIS A 245 -28.82 -7.50 -13.53
N ALA A 246 -28.39 -8.52 -12.81
CA ALA A 246 -26.99 -8.92 -12.66
C ALA A 246 -26.49 -9.56 -13.96
N GLY A 247 -25.55 -8.92 -14.66
CA GLY A 247 -24.89 -9.49 -15.83
C GLY A 247 -23.90 -10.60 -15.44
N PHE A 248 -22.79 -10.72 -16.16
CA PHE A 248 -21.71 -11.62 -15.75
C PHE A 248 -21.15 -11.21 -14.38
N LEU A 249 -20.96 -12.21 -13.51
CA LEU A 249 -20.29 -12.02 -12.22
C LEU A 249 -18.83 -11.66 -12.46
N GLY A 250 -18.43 -10.49 -11.98
CA GLY A 250 -17.03 -10.06 -11.97
C GLY A 250 -16.30 -10.67 -10.80
N ASP A 251 -16.86 -10.53 -9.60
CA ASP A 251 -16.26 -11.08 -8.38
C ASP A 251 -17.25 -11.21 -7.21
N LEU A 252 -16.90 -12.04 -6.23
CA LEU A 252 -17.75 -12.43 -5.11
C LEU A 252 -16.93 -12.59 -3.82
N ALA A 253 -17.43 -12.01 -2.73
CA ALA A 253 -16.86 -12.14 -1.40
C ALA A 253 -17.96 -12.32 -0.34
N ILE A 254 -17.56 -12.71 0.86
CA ILE A 254 -18.43 -12.83 2.03
C ILE A 254 -17.72 -12.22 3.23
N THR A 255 -18.46 -11.55 4.11
CA THR A 255 -17.89 -11.02 5.35
C THR A 255 -17.38 -12.16 6.25
N PRO A 256 -16.31 -11.95 7.05
CA PRO A 256 -15.71 -13.00 7.88
C PRO A 256 -16.65 -13.65 8.90
N ASP A 257 -17.67 -12.92 9.34
CA ASP A 257 -18.74 -13.42 10.21
C ASP A 257 -19.77 -14.31 9.47
N GLY A 258 -19.67 -14.39 8.14
CA GLY A 258 -20.55 -15.16 7.27
C GLY A 258 -21.95 -14.57 7.11
N SER A 259 -22.15 -13.30 7.48
CA SER A 259 -23.47 -12.67 7.49
C SER A 259 -23.85 -12.01 6.17
N THR A 260 -22.89 -11.46 5.43
CA THR A 260 -23.16 -10.61 4.27
C THR A 260 -22.38 -11.08 3.03
N ILE A 261 -23.10 -11.32 1.94
CA ILE A 261 -22.54 -11.59 0.61
C ILE A 261 -22.31 -10.26 -0.08
N ILE A 262 -21.19 -10.09 -0.75
CA ILE A 262 -20.92 -8.91 -1.59
C ILE A 262 -20.55 -9.41 -2.97
N ALA A 263 -21.22 -8.93 -4.01
CA ALA A 263 -20.94 -9.33 -5.38
C ALA A 263 -20.91 -8.14 -6.33
N ALA A 264 -20.06 -8.25 -7.34
CA ALA A 264 -19.87 -7.22 -8.36
C ALA A 264 -20.14 -7.80 -9.74
N PHE A 265 -20.87 -7.06 -10.58
CA PHE A 265 -21.28 -7.53 -11.90
C PHE A 265 -20.76 -6.62 -13.01
N LEU A 266 -20.49 -7.21 -14.17
CA LEU A 266 -19.85 -6.53 -15.29
C LEU A 266 -20.64 -5.29 -15.75
N ASN A 267 -21.97 -5.36 -15.74
CA ASN A 267 -22.88 -4.31 -16.18
C ASN A 267 -23.35 -3.37 -15.05
N SER A 268 -22.88 -3.55 -13.81
CA SER A 268 -23.23 -2.70 -12.67
C SER A 268 -22.10 -1.72 -12.33
N ALA A 269 -22.48 -0.52 -11.89
CA ALA A 269 -21.57 0.43 -11.27
C ALA A 269 -21.52 0.26 -9.75
N GLU A 270 -22.35 -0.62 -9.18
CA GLU A 270 -22.44 -0.85 -7.74
C GLU A 270 -21.99 -2.27 -7.40
N TYR A 271 -21.48 -2.44 -6.18
CA TYR A 271 -21.22 -3.75 -5.58
C TYR A 271 -22.35 -4.03 -4.60
N PHE A 272 -23.20 -5.00 -4.93
CA PHE A 272 -24.41 -5.28 -4.17
C PHE A 272 -24.12 -6.19 -2.99
N ALA A 273 -24.82 -5.97 -1.88
CA ALA A 273 -24.68 -6.74 -0.65
C ALA A 273 -26.00 -7.36 -0.22
N TRP A 274 -25.98 -8.66 0.11
CA TRP A 274 -27.14 -9.40 0.59
C TRP A 274 -26.90 -10.02 1.95
N ASP A 275 -27.92 -9.99 2.81
CA ASP A 275 -27.92 -10.77 4.04
C ASP A 275 -28.03 -12.26 3.69
N THR A 276 -27.10 -13.06 4.20
CA THR A 276 -27.00 -14.50 3.89
C THR A 276 -28.18 -15.30 4.44
N THR A 277 -28.91 -14.79 5.43
CA THR A 277 -30.02 -15.51 6.08
C THR A 277 -31.33 -15.31 5.33
N SER A 278 -31.67 -14.05 5.04
CA SER A 278 -32.90 -13.63 4.36
C SER A 278 -32.78 -13.59 2.84
N LEU A 279 -31.54 -13.58 2.32
CA LEU A 279 -31.22 -13.42 0.89
C LEU A 279 -31.78 -12.14 0.28
N GLN A 280 -32.05 -11.14 1.11
CA GLN A 280 -32.49 -9.82 0.70
C GLN A 280 -31.28 -8.90 0.58
N GLU A 281 -31.34 -8.00 -0.41
CA GLU A 281 -30.35 -6.94 -0.55
C GLU A 281 -30.43 -6.03 0.68
N VAL A 282 -29.28 -5.80 1.32
CA VAL A 282 -29.17 -4.93 2.50
C VAL A 282 -28.55 -3.58 2.16
N HIS A 283 -27.56 -3.56 1.27
CA HIS A 283 -26.80 -2.37 0.91
C HIS A 283 -26.21 -2.51 -0.51
N ALA A 284 -25.75 -1.39 -1.06
CA ALA A 284 -24.92 -1.34 -2.25
C ALA A 284 -23.76 -0.36 -2.03
N TYR A 285 -22.56 -0.75 -2.45
CA TYR A 285 -21.37 0.10 -2.41
C TYR A 285 -21.16 0.76 -3.77
N GLY A 286 -20.78 2.04 -3.77
CA GLY A 286 -20.61 2.82 -4.99
C GLY A 286 -21.51 4.05 -5.04
N PRO A 287 -21.81 4.57 -6.24
CA PRO A 287 -21.38 4.04 -7.53
C PRO A 287 -19.85 4.14 -7.70
N ASP A 288 -19.25 3.08 -8.27
CA ASP A 288 -17.93 3.13 -8.86
C ASP A 288 -17.95 4.21 -9.96
N PRO A 289 -17.13 5.26 -9.85
CA PRO A 289 -17.12 6.35 -10.84
C PRO A 289 -16.68 5.88 -12.23
N SER A 290 -16.21 4.64 -12.37
CA SER A 290 -15.70 4.05 -13.60
C SER A 290 -16.57 2.93 -14.18
N SER A 291 -17.81 3.25 -14.54
CA SER A 291 -18.67 2.29 -15.23
C SER A 291 -18.11 1.90 -16.61
N GLY A 292 -17.67 0.64 -16.76
CA GLY A 292 -17.55 -0.05 -18.04
C GLY A 292 -16.15 -0.57 -18.48
N TYR A 293 -16.22 -1.65 -19.26
CA TYR A 293 -15.21 -2.47 -19.98
C TYR A 293 -14.67 -3.72 -19.28
N TYR A 294 -14.09 -3.63 -18.08
CA TYR A 294 -13.42 -4.77 -17.43
C TYR A 294 -14.21 -5.36 -16.28
N ALA A 295 -13.95 -6.60 -15.89
CA ALA A 295 -14.64 -7.20 -14.74
C ALA A 295 -14.30 -6.43 -13.45
N PRO A 296 -15.28 -6.10 -12.60
CA PRO A 296 -14.99 -5.55 -11.28
C PRO A 296 -14.42 -6.64 -10.37
N VAL A 297 -13.59 -6.23 -9.42
CA VAL A 297 -13.05 -7.10 -8.37
C VAL A 297 -13.31 -6.52 -7.00
N ILE A 298 -13.43 -7.38 -6.00
CA ILE A 298 -13.76 -6.98 -4.63
C ILE A 298 -12.92 -7.74 -3.60
N ALA A 299 -12.77 -7.15 -2.42
CA ALA A 299 -12.18 -7.83 -1.27
C ALA A 299 -12.83 -7.33 0.02
N VAL A 300 -12.87 -8.18 1.04
CA VAL A 300 -13.33 -7.82 2.39
C VAL A 300 -12.16 -7.94 3.35
N SER A 301 -12.01 -6.96 4.25
CA SER A 301 -10.94 -6.99 5.24
C SER A 301 -11.12 -8.16 6.23
N PRO A 302 -10.03 -8.70 6.81
CA PRO A 302 -10.12 -9.85 7.73
C PRO A 302 -10.96 -9.61 8.99
N ASP A 303 -11.11 -8.35 9.41
CA ASP A 303 -11.96 -7.94 10.53
C ASP A 303 -13.42 -7.65 10.12
N GLY A 304 -13.72 -7.69 8.82
CA GLY A 304 -15.05 -7.43 8.26
C GLY A 304 -15.47 -5.96 8.27
N THR A 305 -14.59 -5.03 8.62
CA THR A 305 -14.96 -3.60 8.75
C THR A 305 -14.85 -2.82 7.45
N ARG A 306 -14.14 -3.36 6.45
CA ARG A 306 -13.90 -2.69 5.17
C ARG A 306 -14.21 -3.58 3.99
N VAL A 307 -14.72 -2.95 2.94
CA VAL A 307 -14.94 -3.56 1.62
C VAL A 307 -14.15 -2.75 0.61
N ALA A 308 -13.24 -3.39 -0.12
CA ALA A 308 -12.59 -2.79 -1.27
C ALA A 308 -13.29 -3.24 -2.54
N GLY A 309 -13.47 -2.31 -3.47
CA GLY A 309 -13.92 -2.60 -4.81
C GLY A 309 -13.20 -1.72 -5.82
N GLY A 310 -12.96 -2.26 -6.99
CA GLY A 310 -12.35 -1.50 -8.06
C GLY A 310 -12.54 -2.14 -9.43
N ARG A 311 -12.14 -1.39 -10.45
CA ARG A 311 -12.19 -1.82 -11.84
C ARG A 311 -11.05 -1.18 -12.64
N GLY A 312 -10.64 -1.87 -13.70
CA GLY A 312 -9.81 -1.29 -14.76
C GLY A 312 -10.54 -0.20 -15.54
N THR A 313 -9.83 0.86 -15.95
CA THR A 313 -10.39 1.92 -16.80
C THR A 313 -9.43 2.27 -17.93
N LYS A 314 -9.94 2.94 -18.96
CA LYS A 314 -9.10 3.49 -20.05
C LYS A 314 -8.20 4.66 -19.60
N SER A 315 -8.28 5.09 -18.35
CA SER A 315 -7.62 6.31 -17.87
C SER A 315 -6.83 6.12 -16.58
N GLY A 316 -6.76 4.88 -16.09
CA GLY A 316 -6.30 4.61 -14.74
C GLY A 316 -6.90 3.35 -14.13
N LEU A 317 -6.40 2.98 -12.97
CA LEU A 317 -7.08 2.13 -12.01
C LEU A 317 -7.66 3.00 -10.91
N VAL A 318 -8.86 2.66 -10.46
CA VAL A 318 -9.46 3.23 -9.26
C VAL A 318 -9.87 2.09 -8.35
N VAL A 319 -9.42 2.15 -7.10
CA VAL A 319 -9.82 1.23 -6.05
C VAL A 319 -10.37 2.08 -4.91
N THR A 320 -11.60 1.79 -4.50
CA THR A 320 -12.26 2.47 -3.39
C THR A 320 -12.47 1.49 -2.26
N VAL A 321 -12.12 1.91 -1.05
CA VAL A 321 -12.39 1.19 0.19
C VAL A 321 -13.53 1.87 0.89
N TYR A 322 -14.52 1.10 1.28
CA TYR A 322 -15.73 1.52 1.96
C TYR A 322 -15.75 0.96 3.37
N ASP A 323 -16.34 1.69 4.30
CA ASP A 323 -16.80 1.13 5.57
C ASP A 323 -17.93 0.13 5.29
N SER A 324 -17.78 -1.09 5.80
CA SER A 324 -18.67 -2.21 5.45
C SER A 324 -20.10 -2.04 5.99
N ALA A 325 -20.31 -1.24 7.05
CA ALA A 325 -21.63 -1.08 7.65
C ALA A 325 -22.39 0.13 7.09
N THR A 326 -21.66 1.22 6.81
CA THR A 326 -22.23 2.51 6.42
C THR A 326 -22.15 2.78 4.92
N THR A 327 -21.45 1.91 4.18
CA THR A 327 -21.14 2.05 2.74
C THR A 327 -20.39 3.32 2.37
N THR A 328 -19.88 4.06 3.37
CA THR A 328 -19.18 5.33 3.13
C THR A 328 -17.77 5.05 2.60
N PRO A 329 -17.31 5.76 1.55
CA PRO A 329 -15.93 5.63 1.10
C PRO A 329 -14.99 6.21 2.17
N VAL A 330 -14.06 5.38 2.64
CA VAL A 330 -13.04 5.75 3.63
C VAL A 330 -11.67 6.00 3.01
N TYR A 331 -11.42 5.42 1.83
CA TYR A 331 -10.19 5.61 1.07
C TYR A 331 -10.42 5.42 -0.43
N THR A 332 -9.71 6.18 -1.26
CA THR A 332 -9.70 5.97 -2.71
C THR A 332 -8.27 6.08 -3.23
N GLY A 333 -7.76 5.00 -3.80
CA GLY A 333 -6.50 4.97 -4.52
C GLY A 333 -6.73 5.15 -6.01
N THR A 334 -5.86 5.91 -6.66
CA THR A 334 -5.83 6.01 -8.12
C THR A 334 -4.43 5.78 -8.67
N LEU A 335 -4.32 4.97 -9.72
CA LEU A 335 -3.07 4.79 -10.47
C LEU A 335 -3.30 5.24 -11.91
N ARG A 336 -2.52 6.23 -12.39
CA ARG A 336 -2.66 6.80 -13.75
C ARG A 336 -1.36 6.84 -14.56
N ASP A 337 -0.23 6.65 -13.90
CA ASP A 337 1.10 6.90 -14.48
C ASP A 337 1.58 5.79 -15.44
N HIS A 338 0.82 4.70 -15.60
CA HIS A 338 1.18 3.53 -16.40
C HIS A 338 0.43 3.41 -17.73
N GLY A 339 -0.22 4.49 -18.20
CA GLY A 339 -0.89 4.51 -19.52
C GLY A 339 -2.37 4.15 -19.48
N ALA A 340 -2.98 4.02 -20.66
CA ALA A 340 -4.43 4.13 -20.86
C ALA A 340 -5.21 2.78 -20.94
N PHE A 341 -4.62 1.64 -20.56
CA PHE A 341 -5.28 0.34 -20.67
C PHE A 341 -4.85 -0.61 -19.56
N MET A 342 -5.42 -0.43 -18.37
CA MET A 342 -5.11 -1.26 -17.20
C MET A 342 -6.33 -2.04 -16.78
N ASP A 343 -6.13 -3.31 -16.48
CA ASP A 343 -7.18 -4.25 -16.07
C ASP A 343 -6.89 -4.82 -14.69
N LEU A 344 -7.78 -4.60 -13.74
CA LEU A 344 -7.64 -5.04 -12.37
C LEU A 344 -8.08 -6.52 -12.28
N GLN A 345 -7.19 -7.40 -11.84
CA GLN A 345 -7.38 -8.86 -11.90
C GLN A 345 -7.87 -9.46 -10.58
N SER A 346 -7.31 -9.02 -9.46
CA SER A 346 -7.66 -9.53 -8.13
C SER A 346 -7.27 -8.53 -7.03
N LEU A 347 -8.00 -8.58 -5.90
CA LEU A 347 -7.79 -7.75 -4.72
C LEU A 347 -7.68 -8.64 -3.47
N THR A 348 -6.79 -8.29 -2.55
CA THR A 348 -6.69 -8.99 -1.27
C THR A 348 -6.17 -8.09 -0.16
N PHE A 349 -6.73 -8.22 1.03
CA PHE A 349 -6.27 -7.51 2.22
C PHE A 349 -5.20 -8.31 2.97
N SER A 350 -4.27 -7.61 3.60
CA SER A 350 -3.37 -8.15 4.62
C SER A 350 -3.23 -7.12 5.74
N GLY A 351 -4.05 -7.27 6.79
CA GLY A 351 -4.18 -6.22 7.80
C GLY A 351 -4.75 -4.94 7.18
N ASP A 352 -4.06 -3.82 7.36
CA ASP A 352 -4.41 -2.51 6.79
C ASP A 352 -3.93 -2.30 5.34
N ASP A 353 -3.16 -3.23 4.78
CA ASP A 353 -2.74 -3.17 3.39
C ASP A 353 -3.77 -3.80 2.46
N LEU A 354 -3.95 -3.18 1.30
CA LEU A 354 -4.68 -3.74 0.19
C LEU A 354 -3.72 -3.99 -0.97
N PHE A 355 -3.66 -5.23 -1.44
CA PHE A 355 -2.89 -5.61 -2.61
C PHE A 355 -3.83 -5.73 -3.81
N ALA A 356 -3.46 -5.05 -4.88
CA ALA A 356 -4.18 -5.01 -6.15
C ALA A 356 -3.29 -5.57 -7.25
N LEU A 357 -3.66 -6.75 -7.77
CA LEU A 357 -3.03 -7.32 -8.95
C LEU A 357 -3.70 -6.73 -10.19
N TRP A 358 -2.90 -6.20 -11.10
CA TRP A 358 -3.42 -5.62 -12.34
C TRP A 358 -2.53 -5.92 -13.53
N LYS A 359 -3.13 -5.88 -14.72
CA LYS A 359 -2.49 -6.17 -16.00
C LYS A 359 -2.41 -4.90 -16.83
N ASP A 360 -1.21 -4.57 -17.30
CA ASP A 360 -1.05 -3.65 -18.41
C ASP A 360 -1.48 -4.38 -19.68
N LEU A 361 -2.54 -3.92 -20.34
CA LEU A 361 -3.06 -4.60 -21.52
C LEU A 361 -2.27 -4.29 -22.80
N ALA A 362 -1.41 -3.27 -22.80
CA ALA A 362 -0.53 -2.98 -23.92
C ALA A 362 0.67 -3.92 -23.95
N THR A 363 1.26 -4.21 -22.77
CA THR A 363 2.44 -5.06 -22.64
C THR A 363 2.11 -6.48 -22.19
N HIS A 364 0.90 -6.69 -21.66
CA HIS A 364 0.45 -7.88 -20.94
C HIS A 364 1.15 -8.15 -19.61
N HIS A 365 2.06 -7.28 -19.15
CA HIS A 365 2.74 -7.46 -17.87
C HIS A 365 1.77 -7.35 -16.69
N LEU A 366 1.94 -8.23 -15.70
CA LEU A 366 1.27 -8.11 -14.42
C LEU A 366 2.10 -7.28 -13.45
N HIS A 367 1.38 -6.49 -12.67
CA HIS A 367 1.92 -5.60 -11.67
C HIS A 367 1.16 -5.79 -10.36
N LEU A 368 1.88 -5.67 -9.26
CA LEU A 368 1.30 -5.64 -7.92
C LEU A 368 1.32 -4.19 -7.42
N TRP A 369 0.15 -3.67 -7.10
CA TRP A 369 -0.02 -2.36 -6.47
C TRP A 369 -0.41 -2.57 -5.01
N ARG A 370 0.45 -2.18 -4.08
CA ARG A 370 0.13 -2.14 -2.65
C ARG A 370 -0.40 -0.75 -2.31
N LEU A 371 -1.62 -0.71 -1.78
CA LEU A 371 -2.22 0.48 -1.20
C LEU A 371 -2.16 0.34 0.32
N GLU A 372 -1.53 1.30 0.99
CA GLU A 372 -1.63 1.39 2.44
C GLU A 372 -2.97 2.08 2.77
N THR A 373 -3.97 1.27 3.14
CA THR A 373 -5.33 1.75 3.41
C THR A 373 -5.54 2.17 4.85
N GLY A 374 -4.59 1.81 5.73
CA GLY A 374 -4.49 2.33 7.08
C GLY A 374 -4.03 3.78 7.12
N ALA A 375 -4.54 4.54 8.08
CA ALA A 375 -3.96 5.82 8.44
C ALA A 375 -2.57 5.54 9.05
N LEU A 376 -1.51 6.15 8.50
CA LEU A 376 -0.21 6.10 9.19
C LEU A 376 -0.41 6.71 10.58
N PRO A 377 0.07 6.05 11.65
CA PRO A 377 -0.07 6.58 12.99
C PRO A 377 0.57 7.97 13.07
N GLU A 378 -0.08 8.89 13.79
CA GLU A 378 0.51 10.19 14.08
C GLU A 378 1.90 10.01 14.69
N SER A 379 2.89 10.76 14.22
CA SER A 379 4.25 10.66 14.77
C SER A 379 4.82 12.03 15.04
N THR A 380 5.72 12.06 16.03
CA THR A 380 6.44 13.27 16.39
C THR A 380 7.91 13.10 16.03
N LEU A 381 8.41 13.98 15.16
CA LEU A 381 9.81 14.03 14.77
C LEU A 381 10.44 15.32 15.29
N THR A 382 11.47 15.18 16.11
CA THR A 382 12.21 16.30 16.70
C THR A 382 13.62 16.35 16.17
N LEU A 383 14.16 17.56 16.03
CA LEU A 383 15.56 17.80 15.68
C LEU A 383 16.12 18.95 16.52
N THR A 384 17.27 18.71 17.11
CA THR A 384 18.05 19.67 17.88
C THR A 384 19.43 19.82 17.22
N ALA A 385 19.81 21.08 17.00
CA ALA A 385 21.11 21.46 16.46
C ALA A 385 21.70 22.64 17.24
N PRO A 386 23.01 22.89 17.17
CA PRO A 386 23.61 24.11 17.69
C PRO A 386 22.99 25.36 17.06
N SER A 387 22.73 26.40 17.85
CA SER A 387 22.12 27.65 17.37
C SER A 387 23.09 28.55 16.59
N THR A 388 24.40 28.30 16.70
CA THR A 388 25.48 28.99 15.99
C THR A 388 26.63 28.03 15.73
N GLY A 389 27.43 28.33 14.71
CA GLY A 389 28.72 27.69 14.45
C GLY A 389 29.60 28.61 13.62
N THR A 390 30.84 28.21 13.34
CA THR A 390 31.71 28.89 12.38
C THR A 390 31.80 28.08 11.08
N GLY A 391 31.99 28.75 9.94
CA GLY A 391 32.11 28.06 8.65
C GLY A 391 33.29 27.08 8.68
N ALA A 392 33.02 25.83 8.28
CA ALA A 392 33.89 24.64 8.40
C ALA A 392 33.85 23.87 9.74
N ASP A 393 33.03 24.26 10.72
CA ASP A 393 32.77 23.42 11.90
C ASP A 393 31.91 22.21 11.53
N VAL A 394 32.16 21.09 12.20
CA VAL A 394 31.29 19.91 12.15
C VAL A 394 30.17 20.08 13.17
N LEU A 395 28.97 20.39 12.70
CA LEU A 395 27.75 20.42 13.49
C LEU A 395 27.31 19.00 13.79
N THR A 396 26.98 18.71 15.04
CA THR A 396 26.32 17.46 15.42
C THR A 396 24.84 17.75 15.65
N LEU A 397 23.97 17.08 14.90
CA LEU A 397 22.53 17.19 15.02
C LEU A 397 21.98 15.91 15.62
N THR A 398 21.06 16.06 16.56
CA THR A 398 20.42 14.94 17.27
C THR A 398 18.91 15.09 17.16
N GLY A 399 18.19 13.99 17.00
CA GLY A 399 16.75 14.01 16.90
C GLY A 399 16.13 12.74 17.44
N ARG A 400 14.79 12.73 17.49
CA ARG A 400 14.01 11.58 17.92
C ARG A 400 12.72 11.49 17.15
N LEU A 401 12.38 10.30 16.70
CA LEU A 401 11.08 9.91 16.16
C LEU A 401 10.32 9.13 17.24
N THR A 402 9.07 9.51 17.50
CA THR A 402 8.18 8.84 18.45
C THR A 402 6.80 8.61 17.87
N MET A 403 6.20 7.47 18.22
CA MET A 403 4.83 7.08 17.88
C MET A 403 3.80 7.82 18.75
N PRO A 404 2.49 7.75 18.45
CA PRO A 404 1.48 8.57 19.15
C PRO A 404 1.35 8.21 20.64
N ASP A 405 1.63 6.96 20.99
CA ASP A 405 1.66 6.45 22.37
C ASP A 405 2.98 6.77 23.11
N GLY A 406 3.92 7.45 22.44
CA GLY A 406 5.25 7.78 22.95
C GLY A 406 6.30 6.67 22.80
N SER A 407 5.93 5.51 22.22
CA SER A 407 6.85 4.42 21.95
C SER A 407 7.84 4.76 20.82
N ALA A 408 8.95 4.02 20.78
CA ALA A 408 9.95 4.14 19.73
C ALA A 408 9.58 3.22 18.55
N PRO A 409 9.68 3.69 17.29
CA PRO A 409 9.35 2.88 16.12
C PRO A 409 10.45 1.91 15.69
N GLY A 410 11.53 1.73 16.47
CA GLY A 410 12.69 0.95 16.08
C GLY A 410 13.59 1.68 15.07
N GLU A 411 14.39 0.92 14.32
CA GLU A 411 15.23 1.44 13.24
C GLU A 411 14.37 1.85 12.03
N GLN A 412 14.42 3.13 11.67
CA GLN A 412 13.60 3.74 10.62
C GLN A 412 14.45 4.63 9.73
N PRO A 413 14.28 4.58 8.39
CA PRO A 413 14.98 5.46 7.47
C PRO A 413 14.37 6.87 7.47
N LEU A 414 15.22 7.88 7.60
CA LEU A 414 14.88 9.30 7.54
C LEU A 414 15.61 9.97 6.39
N VAL A 415 14.97 10.94 5.75
CA VAL A 415 15.58 11.80 4.74
C VAL A 415 15.85 13.16 5.35
N VAL A 416 17.10 13.60 5.34
CA VAL A 416 17.52 14.92 5.80
C VAL A 416 17.90 15.77 4.60
N THR A 417 17.24 16.92 4.43
CA THR A 417 17.58 17.93 3.43
C THR A 417 18.09 19.20 4.10
N ARG A 418 19.28 19.64 3.70
CA ARG A 418 19.86 20.94 4.09
C ARG A 418 19.50 22.00 3.07
N HIS A 419 19.07 23.15 3.59
CA HIS A 419 18.89 24.39 2.84
C HIS A 419 19.87 25.45 3.34
N VAL A 420 20.42 26.24 2.42
CA VAL A 420 21.24 27.43 2.73
C VAL A 420 20.60 28.64 2.07
N ASN A 421 20.23 29.64 2.87
CA ASN A 421 19.46 30.80 2.44
C ASN A 421 18.24 30.38 1.61
N ASP A 422 17.49 29.40 2.14
CA ASP A 422 16.28 28.78 1.57
C ASP A 422 16.44 28.00 0.26
N SER A 423 17.66 27.87 -0.27
CA SER A 423 17.95 26.97 -1.40
C SER A 423 18.39 25.60 -0.91
N ALA A 424 17.74 24.52 -1.37
CA ALA A 424 18.15 23.15 -1.07
C ALA A 424 19.55 22.88 -1.64
N GLU A 425 20.43 22.27 -0.84
CA GLU A 425 21.85 22.10 -1.21
C GLU A 425 22.29 20.63 -1.13
N ILE A 426 21.85 19.88 -0.11
CA ILE A 426 22.23 18.47 0.08
C ILE A 426 21.07 17.69 0.67
N THR A 427 20.82 16.49 0.14
CA THR A 427 19.92 15.48 0.71
C THR A 427 20.71 14.23 1.09
N ARG A 428 20.42 13.63 2.25
CA ARG A 428 21.04 12.38 2.71
C ARG A 428 20.04 11.52 3.50
N GLU A 429 20.36 10.25 3.64
CA GLU A 429 19.64 9.33 4.52
C GLU A 429 20.30 9.25 5.90
N VAL A 430 19.46 9.09 6.93
CA VAL A 430 19.85 8.87 8.33
C VAL A 430 18.91 7.84 8.91
N THR A 431 19.40 6.89 9.71
CA THR A 431 18.57 5.86 10.34
C THR A 431 18.39 6.16 11.82
N THR A 432 17.20 5.93 12.38
CA THR A 432 17.01 5.90 13.84
C THR A 432 17.63 4.65 14.45
N ALA A 433 18.04 4.73 15.70
CA ALA A 433 18.34 3.57 16.54
C ALA A 433 17.03 2.92 17.03
N GLU A 434 17.13 1.73 17.66
CA GLU A 434 15.97 1.01 18.23
C GLU A 434 15.11 1.87 19.17
N ASP A 435 15.72 2.81 19.89
CA ASP A 435 15.02 3.71 20.81
C ASP A 435 14.39 4.95 20.14
N GLY A 436 14.43 5.02 18.80
CA GLY A 436 13.88 6.10 17.98
C GLY A 436 14.78 7.34 17.88
N THR A 437 15.95 7.35 18.51
CA THR A 437 16.91 8.48 18.41
C THR A 437 17.73 8.39 17.12
N PHE A 438 18.17 9.53 16.60
CA PHE A 438 19.10 9.57 15.48
C PHE A 438 20.11 10.71 15.65
N THR A 439 21.32 10.51 15.12
CA THR A 439 22.39 11.51 15.15
C THR A 439 23.09 11.55 13.81
N PHE A 440 23.38 12.75 13.32
CA PHE A 440 24.20 12.93 12.13
C PHE A 440 25.05 14.20 12.24
N THR A 441 26.14 14.22 11.48
CA THR A 441 27.05 15.38 11.44
C THR A 441 26.96 16.11 10.11
N ASP A 442 27.02 17.44 10.13
CA ASP A 442 27.12 18.25 8.92
C ASP A 442 28.24 19.29 9.00
N GLY A 443 28.93 19.50 7.89
CA GLY A 443 30.02 20.47 7.78
C GLY A 443 29.72 21.53 6.71
N PRO A 444 28.94 22.57 7.02
CA PRO A 444 28.59 23.59 6.04
C PRO A 444 29.81 24.36 5.56
N ARG A 445 29.99 24.44 4.25
CA ARG A 445 31.09 25.19 3.62
C ARG A 445 30.69 26.62 3.26
N SER A 446 29.40 26.91 3.22
CA SER A 446 28.79 28.19 2.87
C SER A 446 28.31 28.92 4.13
N ALA A 447 28.59 30.22 4.22
CA ALA A 447 28.05 31.08 5.27
C ALA A 447 26.62 31.50 4.92
N GLY A 448 25.72 31.52 5.90
CA GLY A 448 24.33 31.90 5.69
C GLY A 448 23.39 31.35 6.76
N VAL A 449 22.10 31.43 6.48
CA VAL A 449 21.06 30.79 7.27
C VAL A 449 20.91 29.35 6.79
N ILE A 450 21.17 28.38 7.67
CA ILE A 450 21.05 26.96 7.37
C ILE A 450 19.76 26.43 7.99
N ARG A 451 18.96 25.76 7.16
CA ARG A 451 17.75 25.06 7.60
C ARG A 451 17.87 23.58 7.31
N TYR A 452 17.44 22.75 8.26
CA TYR A 452 17.31 21.31 8.05
C TYR A 452 15.83 20.93 8.10
N ASP A 453 15.42 20.20 7.08
CA ASP A 453 14.15 19.48 6.99
C ASP A 453 14.47 17.99 7.16
N VAL A 454 13.79 17.33 8.09
CA VAL A 454 13.91 15.89 8.31
C VAL A 454 12.54 15.30 8.06
N ILE A 455 12.49 14.29 7.21
CA ILE A 455 11.26 13.65 6.76
C ILE A 455 11.36 12.16 7.08
N TRP A 456 10.34 11.63 7.72
CA TRP A 456 10.06 10.22 7.78
C TRP A 456 8.83 9.97 6.90
N ASN A 457 8.90 9.02 5.98
CA ASN A 457 7.80 8.73 5.06
C ASN A 457 6.67 7.91 5.70
N GLY A 458 6.78 7.62 7.01
CA GLY A 458 5.95 6.64 7.69
C GLY A 458 6.43 5.22 7.42
N GLY A 459 5.92 4.29 8.23
CA GLY A 459 6.10 2.87 8.02
C GLY A 459 4.95 2.13 8.72
N PRO A 460 4.58 0.94 8.24
CA PRO A 460 3.67 0.09 8.98
C PRO A 460 4.29 -0.14 10.35
N THR A 461 3.53 0.10 11.40
CA THR A 461 3.91 -0.37 12.74
C THR A 461 4.21 -1.86 12.64
N VAL A 462 5.31 -2.29 13.25
CA VAL A 462 5.75 -3.69 13.31
C VAL A 462 4.68 -4.56 13.96
#